data_AF-A0A3N0AUX5-F1
#
_entry.id   AF-A0A3N0AUX5-F1
#
_cell.length_a   1.000
_cell.length_b   1.000
_cell.length_c   1.000
_cell.angle_alpha   90.00
_cell.angle_beta   90.00
_cell.angle_gamma   90.00
#
_symmetry.space_group_name_H-M   'P 1'
#
loop_
_entity.id
_entity.type
_entity.pdbx_description
1 polymer ?
#
loop_
_entity_poly.entity_id
_entity_poly.type
_entity_poly.pdbx_seq_one_letter_code
_entity_poly.pdbx_strand_id
1 'polypeptide(L)' 'MSPRQSDIADMKCWLLRLAQRRWRMPAVRVAQLFSEAGVYDYVTELYDLLHLSSYERALDDIETYLTAKGYSLC' A
#
# COMPACT_ATOMS: atom_id res chain seq x y z
N MET A 1 16.20 11.54 -7.76
CA MET A 1 14.86 10.97 -7.93
C MET A 1 14.06 11.90 -8.80
N SER A 2 13.26 11.38 -9.73
CA SER A 2 12.30 12.20 -10.49
C SER A 2 11.09 12.57 -9.60
N PRO A 3 10.33 13.63 -9.94
CA PRO A 3 9.11 13.99 -9.22
C PRO A 3 8.16 12.79 -9.04
N ARG A 4 7.92 12.03 -10.11
CA ARG A 4 7.11 10.80 -10.07
C ARG A 4 7.63 9.77 -9.07
N GLN A 5 8.95 9.59 -8.96
CA GLN A 5 9.52 8.65 -7.98
C GLN A 5 9.30 9.11 -6.55
N SER A 6 9.35 10.43 -6.29
CA SER A 6 9.03 11.01 -4.99
C SER A 6 7.55 10.83 -4.65
N ASP A 7 6.64 11.11 -5.59
CA ASP A 7 5.20 10.96 -5.37
C ASP A 7 4.81 9.50 -5.06
N ILE A 8 5.41 8.54 -5.77
CA ILE A 8 5.22 7.11 -5.49
C ILE A 8 5.73 6.75 -4.09
N ALA A 9 6.90 7.28 -3.70
CA ALA A 9 7.45 7.02 -2.37
C ALA A 9 6.55 7.61 -1.26
N ASP A 10 6.00 8.80 -1.47
CA ASP A 10 5.06 9.44 -0.55
C ASP A 10 3.76 8.65 -0.44
N MET A 11 3.20 8.21 -1.56
CA MET A 11 2.02 7.36 -1.60
C MET A 11 2.24 6.04 -0.83
N LYS A 12 3.37 5.36 -1.05
CA LYS A 12 3.74 4.15 -0.30
C LYS A 12 3.79 4.42 1.21
N CYS A 13 4.39 5.53 1.62
CA CYS A 13 4.45 5.93 3.02
C CYS A 13 3.06 6.19 3.61
N TRP A 14 2.18 6.87 2.87
CA TRP A 14 0.81 7.16 3.32
C TRP A 14 -0.03 5.90 3.46
N LEU A 15 0.02 5.01 2.46
CA LEU A 15 -0.69 3.73 2.49
C LEU A 15 -0.24 2.86 3.67
N LEU A 16 1.07 2.80 3.94
CA LEU A 16 1.59 2.10 5.11
C LEU A 16 1.05 2.68 6.43
N ARG A 17 1.05 4.01 6.58
CA ARG A 17 0.51 4.67 7.79
C ARG A 17 -1.00 4.49 7.94
N LEU A 18 -1.72 4.42 6.82
CA LEU A 18 -3.16 4.19 6.83
C LEU A 18 -3.47 2.73 7.21
N ALA A 19 -2.77 1.78 6.59
CA ALA A 19 -2.83 0.35 6.90
C ALA A 19 -2.50 0.07 8.38
N GLN A 20 -1.43 0.69 8.91
CA GLN A 20 -1.06 0.61 10.33
C GLN A 20 -2.24 0.94 11.24
N ARG A 21 -2.96 2.04 10.94
CA ARG A 21 -4.10 2.49 11.73
C ARG A 21 -5.32 1.59 11.56
N ARG A 22 -5.63 1.21 10.32
CA ARG A 22 -6.81 0.39 9.99
C ARG A 22 -6.69 -1.03 10.55
N TRP A 23 -5.54 -1.68 10.37
CA TRP A 23 -5.31 -3.07 10.80
C TRP A 23 -4.76 -3.18 12.23
N ARG A 24 -4.59 -2.05 12.93
CA ARG A 24 -4.01 -1.99 14.29
C ARG A 24 -2.68 -2.76 14.39
N MET A 25 -1.92 -2.75 13.30
CA MET A 25 -0.68 -3.51 13.13
C MET A 25 0.52 -2.57 13.28
N PRO A 26 1.63 -2.96 13.95
CA PRO A 26 2.82 -2.14 14.01
C PRO A 26 3.36 -1.80 12.60
N ALA A 27 3.87 -0.58 12.41
CA ALA A 27 4.37 -0.11 11.12
C ALA A 27 5.40 -1.07 10.49
N VAL A 28 6.29 -1.65 11.30
CA VAL A 28 7.29 -2.63 10.86
C VAL A 28 6.64 -3.91 10.32
N ARG A 29 5.55 -4.39 10.94
CA ARG A 29 4.82 -5.57 10.47
C ARG A 29 4.07 -5.28 9.17
N VAL A 30 3.48 -4.08 9.03
CA VAL A 30 2.89 -3.64 7.75
C VAL A 30 3.96 -3.53 6.66
N ALA A 31 5.12 -2.98 6.98
CA ALA A 31 6.23 -2.86 6.02
C ALA A 31 6.71 -4.23 5.53
N GLN A 32 6.85 -5.20 6.44
CA GLN A 32 7.19 -6.59 6.12
C GLN A 32 6.12 -7.21 5.22
N LEU A 33 4.85 -7.11 5.60
CA LEU A 33 3.73 -7.59 4.79
C LEU A 33 3.72 -6.98 3.38
N PHE A 34 3.89 -5.66 3.27
CA PHE A 34 3.90 -4.97 1.98
C PHE A 34 5.07 -5.42 1.10
N SER A 35 6.24 -5.70 1.71
CA SER A 35 7.39 -6.22 1.00
C SER A 35 7.18 -7.66 0.56
N GLU A 36 6.77 -8.55 1.47
CA GLU A 36 6.58 -9.99 1.22
C GLU A 36 5.47 -10.24 0.19
N ALA A 37 4.38 -9.47 0.28
CA ALA A 37 3.25 -9.59 -0.63
C ALA A 37 3.44 -8.80 -1.94
N GLY A 38 4.52 -8.04 -2.13
CA GLY A 38 4.75 -7.27 -3.35
C GLY A 38 3.84 -6.04 -3.53
N VAL A 39 3.31 -5.48 -2.43
CA VAL A 39 2.44 -4.29 -2.46
C VAL A 39 3.19 -3.06 -2.96
N TYR A 40 4.47 -2.92 -2.63
CA TYR A 40 5.25 -1.78 -3.12
C TYR A 40 5.41 -1.80 -4.63
N ASP A 41 5.56 -2.97 -5.23
CA ASP A 41 5.65 -3.11 -6.69
C ASP A 41 4.28 -2.84 -7.31
N TYR A 42 3.22 -3.41 -6.75
CA TYR A 42 1.83 -3.13 -7.14
C TYR A 42 1.51 -1.62 -7.17
N VAL A 43 1.87 -0.87 -6.11
CA VAL A 43 1.66 0.59 -6.04
C VAL A 43 2.51 1.33 -7.08
N THR A 44 3.71 0.82 -7.40
CA THR A 44 4.60 1.45 -8.39
C THR A 44 4.06 1.25 -9.81
N GLU A 45 3.64 0.03 -10.13
CA GLU A 45 3.12 -0.36 -11.43
C GLU A 45 1.78 0.31 -11.72
N LEU A 46 0.91 0.40 -10.72
CA LEU A 46 -0.44 0.95 -10.86
C LEU A 46 -0.57 2.40 -10.36
N TYR A 47 0.55 3.10 -10.14
CA TYR A 47 0.54 4.48 -9.64
C TYR A 47 -0.41 5.37 -10.44
N ASP A 48 -0.37 5.29 -11.77
CA ASP A 48 -1.16 6.15 -12.67
C ASP A 48 -2.69 5.95 -12.49
N LEU A 49 -3.12 4.80 -11.95
CA LEU A 49 -4.51 4.55 -11.57
C LEU A 49 -4.77 4.95 -10.11
N LEU A 50 -3.92 4.51 -9.19
CA LEU A 50 -4.14 4.64 -7.76
C LEU A 50 -4.07 6.10 -7.29
N HIS A 51 -3.18 6.92 -7.85
CA HIS A 51 -2.98 8.32 -7.44
C HIS A 51 -4.17 9.24 -7.76
N LEU A 52 -5.10 8.80 -8.61
CA LEU A 52 -6.34 9.52 -8.93
C LEU A 52 -7.44 9.27 -7.90
N SER A 53 -7.23 8.33 -6.98
CA SER A 53 -8.17 7.93 -5.94
C SER A 53 -7.72 8.45 -4.56
N SER A 54 -8.62 8.42 -3.57
CA SER A 54 -8.20 8.69 -2.19
C SER A 54 -7.35 7.54 -1.65
N TYR A 55 -6.48 7.81 -0.66
CA TYR A 55 -5.65 6.78 -0.05
C TYR A 55 -6.48 5.66 0.60
N GLU A 56 -7.70 5.95 1.07
CA GLU A 56 -8.64 4.95 1.57
C GLU A 56 -9.04 3.97 0.47
N ARG A 57 -9.42 4.47 -0.72
CA ARG A 57 -9.80 3.60 -1.84
C ARG A 57 -8.61 2.80 -2.35
N ALA A 58 -7.43 3.43 -2.45
CA ALA A 58 -6.21 2.73 -2.81
C ALA A 58 -5.83 1.65 -1.77
N LEU A 59 -6.13 1.87 -0.48
CA LEU A 59 -5.96 0.85 0.55
C LEU A 59 -6.98 -0.29 0.41
N ASP A 60 -8.24 0.00 0.07
CA ASP A 60 -9.26 -1.03 -0.18
C ASP A 60 -8.85 -1.95 -1.37
N ASP A 61 -8.24 -1.38 -2.41
CA ASP A 61 -7.67 -2.14 -3.53
C ASP A 61 -6.50 -3.02 -3.07
N ILE A 62 -5.63 -2.51 -2.18
CA ILE A 62 -4.54 -3.28 -1.57
C ILE A 62 -5.07 -4.40 -0.68
N GLU A 63 -6.15 -4.18 0.07
CA GLU A 63 -6.80 -5.21 0.87
C GLU A 63 -7.34 -6.34 -0.01
N THR A 64 -7.95 -5.98 -1.14
CA THR A 64 -8.40 -6.94 -2.16
C THR A 64 -7.22 -7.72 -2.75
N TYR A 65 -6.14 -7.05 -3.10
CA TYR A 65 -4.90 -7.65 -3.60
C TYR A 65 -4.29 -8.64 -2.59
N LEU A 66 -4.21 -8.26 -1.31
CA LEU A 66 -3.66 -9.08 -0.24
C LEU A 66 -4.55 -10.31 0.05
N THR A 67 -5.87 -10.12 0.06
CA THR A 67 -6.84 -11.21 0.28
C THR A 67 -6.78 -12.23 -0.87
N ALA A 68 -6.66 -11.76 -2.12
CA ALA A 68 -6.49 -12.63 -3.29
C ALA A 68 -5.20 -13.47 -3.22
N LYS A 69 -4.17 -12.99 -2.49
CA LYS A 69 -2.93 -13.72 -2.20
C LYS A 69 -3.00 -14.61 -0.95
N GLY A 70 -4.13 -14.62 -0.24
CA GLY A 70 -4.34 -15.46 0.94
C GLY A 70 -3.88 -14.85 2.28
N TYR A 71 -3.60 -13.54 2.33
CA TYR A 71 -3.27 -12.87 3.59
C TYR A 71 -4.55 -12.51 4.38
N SER A 72 -4.53 -12.74 5.70
CA SER A 72 -5.53 -12.20 6.63
C SER A 72 -5.04 -10.87 7.20
N LEU A 73 -5.87 -9.85 7.15
CA LEU A 73 -5.55 -8.48 7.59
C LEU A 73 -6.08 -8.15 9.00
N CYS A 74 -6.75 -9.14 9.61
CA CYS A 74 -7.27 -9.18 10.98
C CYS A 74 -7.05 -10.57 11.58
#